data_AF-A0A2S5K9W2-F1
#
_entry.id   AF-A0A2S5K9W2-F1
#
_cell.length_a   1.000
_cell.length_b   1.000
_cell.length_c   1.000
_cell.angle_alpha   90.00
_cell.angle_beta   90.00
_cell.angle_gamma   90.00
#
_symmetry.space_group_name_H-M   'P 1'
#
loop_
_entity.id
_entity.type
_entity.pdbx_description
1 polymer ?
#
loop_
_entity_poly.entity_id
_entity_poly.type
_entity_poly.pdbx_seq_one_letter_code
_entity_poly.pdbx_strand_id
1 'polypeptide(L)' 'MQQDDSEDAEAMYALLGDVITQILKPGETLSLQEIIGALYRTGLRADSPEMQQACEKVIRLLARKMN' A
#
# COMPACT_ATOMS: atom_id res chain seq x y z
N MET A 1 9.65 7.57 20.93
CA MET A 1 8.32 7.84 20.34
C MET A 1 8.38 8.32 18.88
N GLN A 2 9.45 8.97 18.39
CA GLN A 2 9.54 9.36 16.96
C GLN A 2 10.10 8.27 16.02
N GLN A 3 10.77 7.23 16.56
CA GLN A 3 11.36 6.17 15.73
C GLN A 3 10.30 5.18 15.21
N ASP A 4 9.31 4.82 16.02
CA ASP A 4 8.19 3.93 15.63
C ASP A 4 7.43 4.47 14.41
N ASP A 5 7.09 5.77 14.41
CA ASP A 5 6.34 6.39 13.30
C ASP A 5 7.14 6.40 11.99
N SER A 6 8.47 6.46 12.07
CA SER A 6 9.36 6.45 10.91
C SER A 6 9.55 5.03 10.34
N GLU A 7 9.71 4.04 11.21
CA GLU A 7 9.82 2.62 10.81
C GLU A 7 8.51 2.11 10.21
N ASP A 8 7.36 2.50 10.79
CA ASP A 8 6.04 2.23 10.22
C ASP A 8 5.87 2.86 8.83
N ALA A 9 6.37 4.08 8.64
CA ALA A 9 6.29 4.77 7.36
C ALA A 9 7.17 4.10 6.29
N GLU A 10 8.41 3.71 6.62
CA GLU A 10 9.29 3.00 5.70
C GLU A 10 8.69 1.65 5.25
N ALA A 11 8.16 0.87 6.20
CA ALA A 11 7.49 -0.40 5.89
C ALA A 11 6.27 -0.19 4.97
N MET A 12 5.49 0.87 5.21
CA MET A 12 4.35 1.24 4.35
C MET A 12 4.77 1.62 2.92
N TYR A 13 5.87 2.38 2.76
CA TYR A 13 6.37 2.76 1.44
C TYR A 13 7.00 1.59 0.69
N ALA A 14 7.70 0.69 1.40
CA ALA A 14 8.21 -0.55 0.83
C ALA A 14 7.07 -1.41 0.27
N LEU A 15 6.03 -1.64 1.09
CA LEU A 15 4.83 -2.37 0.67
C LEU A 15 4.16 -1.73 -0.57
N LEU A 16 4.04 -0.40 -0.58
CA LEU A 16 3.48 0.31 -1.72
C LEU A 16 4.31 0.09 -2.99
N GLY A 17 5.64 0.12 -2.89
CA GLY A 17 6.56 -0.20 -3.98
C GLY A 17 6.37 -1.62 -4.50
N ASP A 18 6.30 -2.60 -3.60
CA ASP A 18 6.11 -4.02 -3.94
C ASP A 18 4.78 -4.25 -4.66
N VAL A 19 3.71 -3.59 -4.23
CA VAL A 19 2.40 -3.71 -4.90
C VAL A 19 2.42 -3.02 -6.27
N ILE A 20 3.01 -1.83 -6.38
CA ILE A 20 3.08 -1.10 -7.65
C ILE A 20 3.89 -1.90 -8.68
N THR A 21 5.05 -2.44 -8.30
CA THR A 21 5.90 -3.22 -9.22
C THR A 21 5.22 -4.48 -9.76
N GLN A 22 4.26 -5.05 -9.04
CA GLN A 22 3.48 -6.21 -9.50
C GLN A 22 2.40 -5.88 -10.53
N ILE A 23 1.92 -4.63 -10.55
CA ILE A 23 0.79 -4.22 -11.41
C ILE A 23 1.17 -3.20 -12.48
N LEU A 24 2.31 -2.52 -12.32
CA LEU A 24 2.82 -1.55 -13.27
C LEU A 24 3.31 -2.26 -14.53
N LYS A 25 2.75 -1.87 -15.67
CA LYS A 25 3.22 -2.31 -16.99
C LYS A 25 3.91 -1.17 -17.73
N PRO A 26 4.94 -1.46 -18.54
CA PRO A 26 5.59 -0.44 -19.36
C PRO A 26 4.59 0.24 -20.29
N GLY A 27 4.57 1.57 -20.28
CA GLY A 27 3.71 2.38 -21.14
C GLY A 27 2.25 2.50 -20.70
N GLU A 28 1.86 1.89 -19.57
CA GLU A 28 0.53 2.06 -18.98
C GLU A 28 0.56 3.07 -17.84
N THR A 29 -0.49 3.87 -17.74
CA THR A 29 -0.71 4.73 -16.57
C THR A 29 -1.37 3.91 -15.47
N LEU A 30 -0.84 3.98 -14.26
CA LEU A 30 -1.41 3.32 -13.10
C LEU A 30 -2.21 4.32 -12.26
N SER A 31 -3.51 4.10 -12.10
CA SER A 31 -4.38 4.98 -11.30
C SER A 31 -4.31 4.66 -9.80
N LEU A 32 -4.63 5.66 -8.97
CA LEU A 32 -4.74 5.46 -7.51
C LEU A 32 -5.80 4.40 -7.14
N GLN A 33 -6.88 4.29 -7.92
CA GLN A 33 -7.91 3.27 -7.71
C GLN A 33 -7.38 1.86 -7.93
N GLU A 34 -6.55 1.66 -8.96
CA GLU A 34 -5.92 0.37 -9.24
C GLU A 34 -4.93 -0.03 -8.15
N ILE A 35 -4.14 0.92 -7.66
CA ILE A 35 -3.21 0.72 -6.54
C ILE A 35 -3.99 0.33 -5.27
N ILE A 36 -5.06 1.07 -4.94
CA ILE A 36 -5.93 0.75 -3.79
C ILE A 36 -6.54 -0.65 -3.94
N GLY A 37 -7.03 -0.99 -5.13
CA GLY A 37 -7.59 -2.31 -5.40
C GLY A 37 -6.56 -3.44 -5.26
N ALA A 38 -5.31 -3.20 -5.67
CA ALA A 38 -4.23 -4.16 -5.51
C ALA A 38 -3.80 -4.33 -4.04
N LEU A 39 -3.69 -3.24 -3.29
CA LEU A 39 -3.43 -3.27 -1.85
C LEU A 39 -4.55 -3.99 -1.10
N TYR A 40 -5.81 -3.78 -1.46
CA TYR A 40 -6.95 -4.47 -0.84
C TYR A 40 -6.87 -5.98 -1.04
N ARG A 41 -6.59 -6.43 -2.28
CA ARG A 41 -6.39 -7.87 -2.57
C ARG A 41 -5.17 -8.45 -1.84
N THR A 42 -4.11 -7.66 -1.69
CA THR A 42 -2.90 -8.06 -0.97
C THR A 42 -3.20 -8.25 0.51
N GLY A 43 -3.89 -7.29 1.14
CA GLY A 43 -4.32 -7.40 2.54
C GLY A 43 -5.30 -8.55 2.79
N LEU A 44 -6.22 -8.83 1.87
CA LEU A 44 -7.13 -9.98 1.98
C LEU A 44 -6.44 -11.35 1.90
N ARG A 45 -5.29 -11.42 1.23
CA ARG A 45 -4.49 -12.65 1.07
C ARG A 45 -3.34 -12.75 2.07
N ALA A 46 -3.17 -11.75 2.92
CA ALA A 46 -2.09 -11.71 3.87
C ALA A 46 -2.33 -12.72 5.00
N ASP A 47 -1.31 -13.54 5.28
CA ASP A 47 -1.35 -14.50 6.39
C ASP A 47 -1.00 -13.84 7.74
N SER A 48 -0.45 -12.62 7.72
CA SER A 48 -0.07 -11.88 8.93
C SER A 48 -0.99 -10.66 9.18
N PRO A 49 -1.48 -10.50 10.43
CA PRO A 49 -2.27 -9.32 10.82
C PRO A 49 -1.54 -8.00 10.58
N GLU A 50 -0.22 -7.99 10.74
CA GLU A 50 0.63 -6.81 10.53
C GLU A 50 0.60 -6.35 9.07
N MET A 51 0.66 -7.30 8.12
CA MET A 51 0.60 -7.01 6.68
C MET A 51 -0.81 -6.53 6.28
N GLN A 52 -1.86 -7.13 6.85
CA GLN A 52 -3.23 -6.66 6.65
C GLN A 52 -3.41 -5.22 7.14
N GLN A 53 -2.90 -4.90 8.34
CA GLN A 53 -2.97 -3.57 8.91
C GLN A 53 -2.13 -2.55 8.11
N ALA A 54 -0.96 -2.93 7.62
CA ALA A 54 -0.14 -2.11 6.75
C ALA A 54 -0.88 -1.78 5.44
N CYS A 55 -1.50 -2.78 4.80
CA CYS A 55 -2.33 -2.57 3.61
C CYS A 55 -3.45 -1.57 3.88
N GLU A 56 -4.17 -1.70 5.00
CA GLU A 56 -5.23 -0.76 5.37
C GLU A 56 -4.72 0.67 5.62
N LYS A 57 -3.58 0.82 6.32
CA LYS A 57 -2.97 2.14 6.56
C LYS A 57 -2.63 2.82 5.23
N VAL A 58 -2.03 2.10 4.28
CA VAL A 58 -1.68 2.63 2.95
C VAL A 58 -2.94 2.97 2.14
N ILE A 59 -3.96 2.11 2.15
CA ILE A 59 -5.24 2.39 1.47
C ILE A 59 -5.86 3.69 1.99
N ARG A 60 -5.91 3.89 3.32
CA ARG A 60 -6.45 5.13 3.91
C ARG A 60 -5.63 6.35 3.51
N LEU A 61 -4.30 6.22 3.45
CA LEU A 61 -3.42 7.30 3.00
C LEU A 61 -3.70 7.69 1.55
N LEU A 62 -3.83 6.72 0.65
CA LEU A 62 -4.10 6.97 -0.76
C LEU A 62 -5.52 7.52 -1.00
N ALA A 63 -6.51 6.99 -0.29
CA ALA A 63 -7.89 7.47 -0.37
C ALA A 63 -8.02 8.95 0.05
N ARG A 64 -7.24 9.39 1.05
CA ARG A 64 -7.16 10.81 1.46
C ARG A 64 -6.57 11.73 0.40
N LYS A 65 -5.88 11.21 -0.63
CA LYS A 65 -5.40 12.02 -1.76
C LYS A 65 -6.42 12.14 -2.90
N MET A 66 -7.49 11.35 -2.86
CA MET A 66 -8.54 11.37 -3.87
C MET A 66 -9.67 12.36 -3.56
N ASN A 67 -9.65 12.97 -2.37
CA ASN A 67 -10.52 14.05 -1.88
C ASN A 67 -9.66 15.09 -1.15
#